data_AF-A0A2W2CH54-F1
#
_entry.id   AF-A0A2W2CH54-F1
#
_cell.length_a   1.000
_cell.length_b   1.000
_cell.length_c   1.000
_cell.angle_alpha   90.00
_cell.angle_beta   90.00
_cell.angle_gamma   90.00
#
_symmetry.space_group_name_H-M   'P 1'
#
loop_
_entity.id
_entity.type
_entity.pdbx_description
1 polymer ?
#
loop_
_entity_poly.entity_id
_entity_poly.type
_entity_poly.pdbx_seq_one_letter_code
_entity_poly.pdbx_strand_id
1 'polypeptide(L)'
;MSVRVQPLPGVGLVMRTGALLAVCADGGTATDVLLALVREVAADAGGADGSVLIARLAGRLGGGGPACAVAALGENPAILVRGDAVAVAHGKQGKVELQGPMLRYRTIDGPLSTLRLSLPGSGIPDPRTALDAGVVSGAGIEAQLDWPVPAARQEALPHRPAPEPPVGTLPGRAVLPARQPDRALPFEAVLLLPAYAPDPG
;
A
#
# COMPACT_ATOMS: atom_id res chain seq x y z
N MET A 1 8.44 11.55 1.64
CA MET A 1 7.96 10.47 2.52
C MET A 1 9.17 9.93 3.25
N SER A 2 9.26 10.09 4.58
CA SER A 2 10.28 9.40 5.38
C SER A 2 9.76 8.02 5.74
N VAL A 3 10.65 7.03 5.66
CA VAL A 3 10.34 5.66 6.05
C VAL A 3 11.43 5.19 6.99
N ARG A 4 11.03 4.86 8.22
CA ARG A 4 11.89 4.25 9.21
C ARG A 4 11.63 2.75 9.22
N VAL A 5 12.67 1.96 8.98
CA VAL A 5 12.59 0.50 8.88
C VAL A 5 13.43 -0.12 9.99
N GLN A 6 12.81 -0.96 10.80
CA GLN A 6 13.46 -1.62 11.94
C GLN A 6 13.42 -3.14 11.72
N PRO A 7 14.58 -3.82 11.68
CA PRO A 7 14.61 -5.27 11.61
C PRO A 7 14.16 -5.89 12.94
N LEU A 8 13.42 -6.99 12.87
CA LEU A 8 13.06 -7.81 14.02
C LEU A 8 14.08 -8.95 14.14
N PRO A 9 14.62 -9.21 15.34
CA PRO A 9 15.54 -10.31 15.55
C PRO A 9 14.87 -11.67 15.31
N GLY A 10 15.65 -12.64 14.87
CA GLY A 10 15.21 -14.02 14.65
C GLY A 10 15.86 -14.66 13.43
N VAL A 11 15.45 -15.88 13.10
CA VAL A 11 16.02 -16.69 12.00
C VAL A 11 15.41 -16.30 10.67
N GLY A 12 16.23 -15.77 9.76
CA GLY A 12 15.84 -15.35 8.43
C GLY A 12 16.71 -14.24 7.88
N LEU A 13 16.30 -13.71 6.73
CA LEU A 13 16.93 -12.57 6.07
C LEU A 13 15.92 -11.46 5.85
N VAL A 14 16.38 -10.25 6.10
CA VAL A 14 15.65 -9.00 5.98
C VAL A 14 16.34 -8.13 4.95
N MET A 15 15.58 -7.57 4.01
CA MET A 15 16.12 -6.74 2.93
C MET A 15 15.35 -5.44 2.76
N ARG A 16 16.08 -4.37 2.46
CA ARG A 16 15.55 -3.12 1.92
C ARG A 16 16.30 -2.75 0.65
N THR A 17 15.56 -2.52 -0.44
CA THR A 17 16.13 -2.08 -1.72
C THR A 17 15.14 -1.18 -2.45
N GLY A 18 15.51 0.09 -2.65
CA GLY A 18 14.60 1.09 -3.22
C GLY A 18 13.28 1.16 -2.43
N ALA A 19 12.16 0.95 -3.13
CA ALA A 19 10.82 0.90 -2.54
C ALA A 19 10.40 -0.47 -2.01
N LEU A 20 11.25 -1.51 -2.13
CA LEU A 20 10.94 -2.87 -1.71
C LEU A 20 11.52 -3.19 -0.32
N LEU A 21 10.70 -3.85 0.48
CA LEU A 21 11.04 -4.46 1.75
C LEU A 21 10.76 -5.96 1.66
N ALA A 22 11.68 -6.81 2.09
CA ALA A 22 11.49 -8.26 2.07
C ALA A 22 11.96 -8.92 3.36
N VAL A 23 11.26 -9.98 3.76
CA VAL A 23 11.61 -10.86 4.87
C VAL A 23 11.43 -12.29 4.38
N CYS A 24 12.51 -13.06 4.29
CA CYS A 24 12.44 -14.46 3.86
C CYS A 24 13.14 -15.38 4.86
N ALA A 25 12.63 -16.60 5.00
CA ALA A 25 13.29 -17.65 5.74
C ALA A 25 14.65 -17.96 5.10
N ASP A 26 15.63 -18.32 5.92
CA ASP A 26 16.92 -18.78 5.44
C ASP A 26 16.78 -20.20 4.88
N GLY A 27 16.87 -20.32 3.57
CA GLY A 27 16.84 -21.56 2.81
C GLY A 27 18.07 -21.72 1.93
N GLY A 28 19.18 -21.03 2.26
CA GLY A 28 20.39 -21.00 1.47
C GLY A 28 20.16 -20.44 0.06
N THR A 29 20.62 -21.19 -0.95
CA THR A 29 20.63 -20.75 -2.36
C THR A 29 19.26 -20.35 -2.91
N ALA A 30 18.18 -21.00 -2.46
CA ALA A 30 16.83 -20.64 -2.87
C ALA A 30 16.42 -19.24 -2.38
N THR A 31 16.87 -18.86 -1.18
CA THR A 31 16.65 -17.53 -0.63
C THR A 31 17.53 -16.51 -1.34
N ASP A 32 18.78 -16.83 -1.65
CA ASP A 32 19.68 -15.94 -2.39
C ASP A 32 19.14 -15.58 -3.77
N VAL A 33 18.62 -16.57 -4.51
CA VAL A 33 17.99 -16.35 -5.82
C VAL A 33 16.77 -15.43 -5.71
N LEU A 34 15.96 -15.61 -4.66
CA LEU A 34 14.80 -14.74 -4.44
C LEU A 34 15.21 -13.31 -4.09
N LEU A 35 16.20 -13.12 -3.22
CA LEU A 35 16.70 -11.79 -2.87
C LEU A 35 17.32 -11.09 -4.09
N ALA A 36 18.02 -11.83 -4.95
CA ALA A 36 18.53 -11.32 -6.22
C ALA A 36 17.39 -10.87 -7.15
N LEU A 37 16.34 -11.68 -7.27
CA LEU A 37 15.14 -11.33 -8.05
C LEU A 37 14.47 -10.05 -7.53
N VAL A 38 14.33 -9.90 -6.21
CA VAL A 38 13.73 -8.69 -5.62
C VAL A 38 14.60 -7.45 -5.91
N ARG A 39 15.93 -7.57 -5.89
CA ARG A 39 16.84 -6.47 -6.28
C ARG A 39 16.71 -6.10 -7.74
N GLU A 40 16.63 -7.09 -8.62
CA GLU A 40 16.43 -6.90 -10.07
C GLU A 40 15.13 -6.13 -10.33
N VAL A 41 14.01 -6.58 -9.75
CA VAL A 41 12.71 -5.89 -9.86
C VAL A 41 12.77 -4.45 -9.33
N ALA A 42 13.50 -4.21 -8.23
CA ALA A 42 13.68 -2.87 -7.69
C ALA A 42 14.53 -1.95 -8.60
N ALA A 43 15.55 -2.50 -9.28
CA ALA A 43 16.40 -1.75 -10.18
C ALA A 43 15.65 -1.35 -11.48
N ASP A 44 14.84 -2.27 -12.01
CA ASP A 44 14.06 -2.06 -13.24
C ASP A 44 12.80 -1.20 -13.04
N ALA A 45 12.52 -0.82 -11.80
CA ALA A 45 11.28 -0.16 -11.40
C ALA A 45 11.12 1.24 -11.99
N GLY A 46 12.20 2.03 -12.08
CA GLY A 46 12.13 3.43 -12.55
C GLY A 46 11.11 4.32 -11.82
N GLY A 47 10.74 3.99 -10.58
CA GLY A 47 9.67 4.69 -9.84
C GLY A 47 8.26 4.12 -10.04
N ALA A 48 8.13 2.89 -10.57
CA ALA A 48 6.86 2.21 -10.71
C ALA A 48 6.09 2.06 -9.38
N ASP A 49 4.77 2.02 -9.50
CA ASP A 49 3.85 1.77 -8.40
C ASP A 49 4.13 0.44 -7.67
N GLY A 50 3.85 0.42 -6.36
CA GLY A 50 4.06 -0.76 -5.54
C GLY A 50 3.27 -1.98 -6.03
N SER A 51 2.02 -1.79 -6.47
CA SER A 51 1.18 -2.83 -7.07
C SER A 51 1.81 -3.45 -8.32
N VAL A 52 2.43 -2.63 -9.18
CA VAL A 52 3.14 -3.09 -10.38
C VAL A 52 4.38 -3.89 -10.01
N LEU A 53 5.14 -3.43 -9.01
CA LEU A 53 6.33 -4.15 -8.53
C LEU A 53 5.98 -5.51 -7.95
N ILE A 54 4.94 -5.57 -7.12
CA ILE A 54 4.45 -6.84 -6.56
C ILE A 54 3.89 -7.76 -7.63
N ALA A 55 3.15 -7.23 -8.62
CA ALA A 55 2.66 -8.03 -9.74
C ALA A 55 3.80 -8.63 -10.58
N ARG A 56 4.85 -7.84 -10.87
CA ARG A 56 6.06 -8.33 -11.57
C ARG A 56 6.76 -9.42 -10.77
N LEU A 57 6.92 -9.21 -9.46
CA LEU A 57 7.53 -10.19 -8.58
C LEU A 57 6.70 -11.48 -8.53
N ALA A 58 5.39 -11.38 -8.34
CA ALA A 58 4.46 -12.50 -8.32
C ALA A 58 4.52 -13.32 -9.62
N GLY A 59 4.57 -12.65 -10.78
CA GLY A 59 4.65 -13.32 -12.09
C GLY A 59 5.96 -14.07 -12.33
N ARG A 60 7.03 -13.74 -11.60
CA ARG A 60 8.33 -14.42 -11.66
C ARG A 60 8.55 -15.44 -10.55
N LEU A 61 7.79 -15.32 -9.46
CA LEU A 61 7.82 -16.29 -8.37
C LEU A 61 6.94 -17.50 -8.75
N GLY A 62 7.54 -18.69 -8.75
CA GLY A 62 6.80 -19.94 -8.83
C GLY A 62 6.01 -20.24 -7.55
N GLY A 63 5.24 -21.34 -7.57
CA GLY A 63 4.45 -21.79 -6.42
C GLY A 63 5.25 -22.34 -5.25
N GLY A 64 6.56 -22.60 -5.42
CA GLY A 64 7.46 -23.11 -4.40
C GLY A 64 8.53 -22.12 -3.98
N GLY A 65 9.26 -22.45 -2.90
CA GLY A 65 10.38 -21.66 -2.38
C GLY A 65 10.26 -21.38 -0.88
N PRO A 66 11.24 -20.64 -0.30
CA PRO A 66 11.23 -20.33 1.12
C PRO A 66 10.01 -19.48 1.51
N ALA A 67 9.59 -19.58 2.77
CA ALA A 67 8.61 -18.65 3.33
C ALA A 67 9.13 -17.23 3.17
N CYS A 68 8.33 -16.34 2.58
CA CYS A 68 8.76 -14.97 2.36
C CYS A 68 7.58 -14.00 2.30
N ALA A 69 7.77 -12.81 2.87
CA ALA A 69 6.88 -11.67 2.73
C ALA A 69 7.64 -10.52 2.07
N VAL A 70 7.03 -9.87 1.09
CA VAL A 70 7.59 -8.73 0.37
C VAL A 70 6.54 -7.62 0.34
N ALA A 71 6.96 -6.39 0.58
CA ALA A 71 6.13 -5.21 0.38
C ALA A 71 6.80 -4.25 -0.57
N ALA A 72 5.99 -3.62 -1.40
CA ALA A 72 6.38 -2.49 -2.21
C ALA A 72 5.66 -1.24 -1.69
N LEU A 73 6.45 -0.22 -1.36
CA LEU A 73 5.98 1.10 -0.97
C LEU A 73 5.74 1.96 -2.23
N GLY A 74 5.06 3.10 -2.09
CA GLY A 74 4.75 4.01 -3.19
C GLY A 74 3.32 4.55 -3.11
N GLU A 75 2.80 5.08 -4.22
CA GLU A 75 1.42 5.59 -4.29
C GLU A 75 0.38 4.49 -4.09
N ASN A 76 0.61 3.33 -4.71
CA ASN A 76 -0.20 2.13 -4.57
C ASN A 76 0.61 1.02 -3.88
N PRO A 77 0.77 1.07 -2.54
CA PRO A 77 1.55 0.08 -1.83
C PRO A 77 0.90 -1.31 -1.97
N ALA A 78 1.72 -2.34 -2.05
CA ALA A 78 1.24 -3.71 -2.17
C ALA A 78 2.11 -4.67 -1.37
N ILE A 79 1.50 -5.77 -0.95
CA ILE A 79 2.15 -6.82 -0.18
C ILE A 79 1.99 -8.17 -0.89
N LEU A 80 2.99 -9.02 -0.73
CA LEU A 80 3.04 -10.40 -1.19
C LEU A 80 3.52 -11.27 -0.04
N VAL A 81 2.90 -12.42 0.15
CA VAL A 81 3.33 -13.43 1.13
C VAL A 81 3.32 -14.82 0.51
N ARG A 82 4.17 -15.69 1.05
CA ARG A 82 4.23 -17.12 0.74
C ARG A 82 4.70 -17.90 1.96
N GLY A 83 4.15 -19.10 2.14
CA GLY A 83 4.52 -19.99 3.25
C GLY A 83 4.03 -19.45 4.59
N ASP A 84 4.83 -19.62 5.64
CA ASP A 84 4.46 -19.20 7.00
C ASP A 84 4.73 -17.71 7.28
N ALA A 85 5.04 -16.93 6.24
CA ALA A 85 5.26 -15.50 6.38
C ALA A 85 3.92 -14.75 6.55
N VAL A 86 3.95 -13.71 7.38
CA VAL A 86 2.81 -12.87 7.70
C VAL A 86 3.14 -11.42 7.34
N ALA A 87 2.20 -10.74 6.69
CA ALA A 87 2.25 -9.31 6.43
C ALA A 87 1.05 -8.62 7.05
N VAL A 88 1.29 -7.59 7.85
CA VAL A 88 0.29 -6.72 8.46
C VAL A 88 0.56 -5.29 8.01
N ALA A 89 -0.40 -4.67 7.35
CA ALA A 89 -0.34 -3.29 6.90
C ALA A 89 -1.46 -2.50 7.56
N HIS A 90 -1.16 -1.27 7.98
CA HIS A 90 -2.16 -0.30 8.40
C HIS A 90 -2.17 0.84 7.38
N GLY A 91 -3.33 1.04 6.76
CA GLY A 91 -3.57 2.16 5.86
C GLY A 91 -4.80 2.95 6.30
N LYS A 92 -5.20 3.91 5.46
CA LYS A 92 -6.37 4.78 5.75
C LYS A 92 -7.67 3.99 5.98
N GLN A 93 -7.85 2.87 5.28
CA GLN A 93 -9.07 2.05 5.40
C GLN A 93 -9.02 1.01 6.53
N GLY A 94 -7.93 0.96 7.30
CA GLY A 94 -7.77 0.07 8.44
C GLY A 94 -6.64 -0.93 8.28
N LYS A 95 -6.72 -2.01 9.07
CA LYS A 95 -5.73 -3.09 9.12
C LYS A 95 -5.99 -4.09 7.99
N VAL A 96 -4.95 -4.35 7.20
CA VAL A 96 -4.90 -5.44 6.23
C VAL A 96 -3.90 -6.47 6.72
N GLU A 97 -4.31 -7.73 6.74
CA GLU A 97 -3.46 -8.86 7.12
C GLU A 97 -3.47 -9.89 5.99
N LEU A 98 -2.28 -10.37 5.63
CA LEU A 98 -2.09 -11.37 4.59
C LEU A 98 -1.14 -12.46 5.10
N GLN A 99 -1.59 -13.70 4.98
CA GLN A 99 -0.85 -14.90 5.34
C GLN A 99 -1.36 -16.08 4.54
N GLY A 100 -0.56 -17.14 4.41
CA GLY A 100 -1.02 -18.41 3.86
C GLY A 100 0.06 -19.21 3.14
N PRO A 101 -0.12 -20.54 3.04
CA PRO A 101 0.90 -21.44 2.53
C PRO A 101 1.23 -21.20 1.04
N MET A 102 0.26 -20.71 0.27
CA MET A 102 0.43 -20.38 -1.14
C MET A 102 0.78 -18.91 -1.34
N LEU A 103 1.45 -18.62 -2.46
CA LEU A 103 1.75 -17.25 -2.86
C LEU A 103 0.45 -16.44 -3.02
N ARG A 104 0.36 -15.34 -2.29
CA ARG A 104 -0.75 -14.40 -2.31
C ARG A 104 -0.21 -12.99 -2.35
N TYR A 105 -0.91 -12.10 -3.03
CA TYR A 105 -0.57 -10.68 -3.00
C TYR A 105 -1.83 -9.81 -2.98
N ARG A 106 -1.69 -8.60 -2.46
CA ARG A 106 -2.79 -7.64 -2.31
C ARG A 106 -2.25 -6.22 -2.37
N THR A 107 -2.91 -5.37 -3.14
CA THR A 107 -2.72 -3.92 -3.10
C THR A 107 -3.44 -3.33 -1.89
N ILE A 108 -2.83 -2.36 -1.24
CA ILE A 108 -3.36 -1.67 -0.06
C ILE A 108 -3.92 -0.31 -0.49
N ASP A 109 -5.14 -0.02 -0.05
CA ASP A 109 -5.81 1.22 -0.41
C ASP A 109 -5.33 2.40 0.44
N GLY A 110 -4.80 3.41 -0.25
CA GLY A 110 -4.36 4.67 0.35
C GLY A 110 -2.98 4.60 1.00
N PRO A 111 -2.55 5.70 1.65
CA PRO A 111 -1.21 5.77 2.23
C PRO A 111 -1.09 4.77 3.38
N LEU A 112 0.06 4.10 3.42
CA LEU A 112 0.44 3.24 4.53
C LEU A 112 0.95 4.11 5.68
N SER A 113 0.55 3.79 6.92
CA SER A 113 1.15 4.38 8.13
C SER A 113 2.17 3.44 8.76
N THR A 114 1.83 2.15 8.86
CA THR A 114 2.73 1.12 9.39
C THR A 114 2.66 -0.16 8.57
N LEU A 115 3.79 -0.83 8.44
CA LEU A 115 3.92 -2.15 7.84
C LEU A 115 4.68 -3.06 8.81
N ARG A 116 4.23 -4.29 8.97
CA ARG A 116 4.99 -5.35 9.61
C ARG A 116 5.04 -6.56 8.69
N LEU A 117 6.26 -7.03 8.41
CA LEU A 117 6.51 -8.29 7.73
C LEU A 117 7.20 -9.20 8.74
N SER A 118 6.75 -10.44 8.90
CA SER A 118 7.32 -11.33 9.92
C SER A 118 7.25 -12.79 9.52
N LEU A 119 8.27 -13.52 9.95
CA LEU A 119 8.31 -14.98 9.99
C LEU A 119 7.94 -15.46 11.41
N PRO A 120 7.60 -16.76 11.56
CA PRO A 120 7.44 -17.38 12.86
C PRO A 120 8.70 -17.18 13.71
N GLY A 121 8.51 -16.81 14.99
CA GLY A 121 9.61 -16.55 15.91
C GLY A 121 10.26 -15.17 15.79
N SER A 122 9.70 -14.25 14.98
CA SER A 122 10.16 -12.84 14.98
C SER A 122 10.01 -12.20 16.37
N GLY A 123 11.09 -11.58 16.84
CA GLY A 123 11.13 -10.90 18.14
C GLY A 123 10.60 -9.47 18.09
N ILE A 124 11.03 -8.67 19.07
CA ILE A 124 10.64 -7.26 19.20
C ILE A 124 11.74 -6.38 18.55
N PRO A 125 11.38 -5.37 17.74
CA PRO A 125 12.37 -4.47 17.15
C PRO A 125 13.08 -3.63 18.23
N ASP A 126 14.40 -3.43 18.09
CA ASP A 126 15.16 -2.50 18.96
C ASP A 126 15.08 -1.08 18.37
N PRO A 127 14.64 -0.06 19.15
CA PRO A 127 14.47 1.30 18.67
C PRO A 127 15.75 1.96 18.15
N ARG A 128 16.93 1.44 18.51
CA ARG A 128 18.23 1.95 18.06
C ARG A 128 18.67 1.38 16.72
N THR A 129 17.98 0.35 16.23
CA THR A 129 18.27 -0.25 14.92
C THR A 129 17.45 0.41 13.83
N ALA A 130 18.09 0.59 12.67
CA ALA A 130 17.44 1.05 11.45
C ALA A 130 18.11 0.37 10.25
N LEU A 131 17.31 0.01 9.25
CA LEU A 131 17.78 -0.52 7.98
C LEU A 131 17.49 0.48 6.86
N ASP A 132 18.53 1.13 6.35
CA ASP A 132 18.40 2.10 5.26
C ASP A 132 18.45 1.45 3.88
N ALA A 133 19.31 0.45 3.71
CA ALA A 133 19.42 -0.38 2.51
C ALA A 133 20.20 -1.66 2.81
N GLY A 134 20.13 -2.64 1.91
CA GLY A 134 20.91 -3.86 1.96
C GLY A 134 20.17 -5.03 2.61
N VAL A 135 20.93 -6.05 3.00
CA VAL A 135 20.42 -7.29 3.61
C VAL A 135 21.07 -7.50 4.96
N VAL A 136 20.27 -7.85 5.96
CA VAL A 136 20.71 -8.20 7.32
C VAL A 136 19.99 -9.45 7.79
N SER A 137 20.57 -10.16 8.76
CA SER A 137 19.88 -11.25 9.44
C SER A 137 18.69 -10.73 10.27
N GLY A 138 17.57 -11.43 10.20
CA GLY A 138 16.37 -11.12 10.98
C GLY A 138 15.16 -11.91 10.53
N ALA A 139 14.16 -12.01 11.41
CA ALA A 139 12.91 -12.72 11.13
C ALA A 139 11.75 -11.78 10.81
N GLY A 140 11.99 -10.47 10.68
CA GLY A 140 10.93 -9.53 10.36
C GLY A 140 11.41 -8.11 10.10
N ILE A 141 10.48 -7.27 9.66
CA ILE A 141 10.61 -5.82 9.54
C ILE A 141 9.38 -5.17 10.16
N GLU A 142 9.58 -4.08 10.89
CA GLU A 142 8.56 -3.07 11.14
C GLU A 142 8.96 -1.77 10.44
N ALA A 143 8.09 -1.25 9.57
CA ALA A 143 8.30 0.02 8.90
C ALA A 143 7.21 1.02 9.31
N GLN A 144 7.66 2.19 9.72
CA GLN A 144 6.81 3.34 10.00
C GLN A 144 6.99 4.35 8.87
N LEU A 145 5.88 4.75 8.26
CA LEU A 145 5.86 5.69 7.15
C LEU A 145 5.29 7.00 7.64
N ASP A 146 6.14 8.03 7.68
CA ASP A 146 5.64 9.37 7.92
C ASP A 146 5.15 9.94 6.59
N TRP A 147 3.84 10.14 6.52
CA TRP A 147 3.31 11.08 5.57
C TRP A 147 3.64 12.49 6.09
N PRO A 148 4.17 13.41 5.26
CA PRO A 148 4.27 14.79 5.69
C PRO A 148 2.86 15.28 6.02
N VAL A 149 2.58 15.45 7.31
CA VAL A 149 1.50 16.33 7.74
C VAL A 149 1.99 17.73 7.34
N PRO A 150 1.33 18.46 6.42
CA PRO A 150 1.60 19.88 6.35
C PRO A 150 1.26 20.42 7.74
N ALA A 151 2.27 20.87 8.48
CA ALA A 151 2.07 21.53 9.75
C ALA A 151 1.26 22.80 9.46
N ALA A 152 -0.06 22.71 9.59
CA ALA A 152 -0.86 23.90 9.78
C ALA A 152 -0.40 24.47 11.12
N ARG A 153 0.38 25.55 11.07
CA ARG A 153 0.40 26.53 12.14
C ARG A 153 -1.04 27.03 12.29
N GLN A 154 -1.84 26.35 13.11
CA GLN A 154 -2.94 27.02 13.78
C GLN A 154 -2.34 27.70 15.00
N GLU A 155 -1.63 28.81 14.77
CA GLU A 155 -1.57 29.83 15.80
C GLU A 155 -3.01 30.33 15.99
N ALA A 156 -3.53 30.09 17.18
CA ALA A 156 -4.86 30.53 17.58
C ALA A 156 -4.96 32.05 17.37
N LEU A 157 -5.91 32.45 16.52
CA LEU A 157 -6.29 33.85 16.34
C LEU A 157 -6.73 34.44 17.69
N PRO A 158 -6.20 35.61 18.13
CA PRO A 158 -6.88 36.39 19.15
C PRO A 158 -8.20 36.92 18.59
N HIS A 159 -9.30 36.58 19.27
CA HIS A 159 -10.64 37.09 18.97
C HIS A 159 -10.65 38.62 18.97
N ARG A 160 -11.01 39.22 17.82
CA ARG A 160 -11.39 40.63 17.71
C ARG A 160 -12.89 40.68 17.43
N PRO A 161 -13.73 41.30 18.27
CA PRO A 161 -15.16 41.42 17.98
C PRO A 161 -15.37 42.39 16.81
N ALA A 162 -16.25 42.01 15.89
CA ALA A 162 -16.62 42.76 14.69
C ALA A 162 -17.71 43.82 15.00
N PRO A 163 -17.68 45.00 14.36
CA PRO A 163 -18.76 45.99 14.45
C PRO A 163 -19.98 45.60 13.58
N GLU A 164 -21.17 45.97 14.06
CA GLU A 164 -22.48 45.68 13.44
C GLU A 164 -22.71 46.45 12.12
N PRO A 165 -23.43 45.87 11.14
CA PRO A 165 -23.79 46.55 9.89
C PRO A 165 -25.16 47.28 9.97
N PRO A 166 -25.35 48.39 9.24
CA PRO A 166 -26.63 49.07 9.13
C PRO A 166 -27.57 48.42 8.11
N VAL A 167 -28.87 48.57 8.38
CA VAL A 167 -30.03 48.10 7.61
C VAL A 167 -30.13 48.81 6.24
N GLY A 168 -30.35 48.03 5.17
CA GLY A 168 -30.58 48.55 3.82
C GLY A 168 -31.29 47.56 2.89
N THR A 169 -32.43 48.02 2.36
CA THR A 169 -33.51 47.40 1.58
C THR A 169 -33.13 46.69 0.25
N LEU A 170 -33.84 45.58 -0.04
CA LEU A 170 -33.99 44.83 -1.33
C LEU A 170 -34.53 45.73 -2.49
N PRO A 171 -34.62 45.32 -3.80
CA PRO A 171 -34.84 43.95 -4.31
C PRO A 171 -34.22 43.55 -5.68
N GLY A 172 -34.28 42.24 -5.97
CA GLY A 172 -34.57 41.73 -7.31
C GLY A 172 -33.41 41.18 -8.15
N ARG A 173 -33.21 39.86 -8.12
CA ARG A 173 -32.72 39.15 -9.30
C ARG A 173 -33.16 37.68 -9.31
N ALA A 174 -33.73 37.30 -10.45
CA ALA A 174 -34.43 36.05 -10.69
C ALA A 174 -33.52 34.82 -10.61
N VAL A 175 -34.02 33.77 -9.95
CA VAL A 175 -33.44 32.43 -9.91
C VAL A 175 -34.02 31.65 -11.09
N LEU A 176 -33.16 31.21 -12.01
CA LEU A 176 -33.49 30.17 -12.99
C LEU A 176 -33.54 28.81 -12.25
N PRO A 177 -34.58 27.99 -12.44
CA PRO A 177 -34.68 26.71 -11.74
C PRO A 177 -33.64 25.71 -12.24
N ALA A 178 -33.03 25.01 -11.28
CA ALA A 178 -32.21 23.83 -11.54
C ALA A 178 -33.08 22.74 -12.20
N ARG A 179 -32.62 22.17 -13.32
CA ARG A 179 -33.21 20.96 -13.90
C ARG A 179 -33.08 19.82 -12.89
N GLN A 180 -34.20 19.41 -12.33
CA GLN A 180 -34.32 18.22 -11.51
C GLN A 180 -34.43 17.00 -12.44
N PRO A 181 -33.63 15.93 -12.27
CA PRO A 181 -33.79 14.70 -13.02
C PRO A 181 -35.15 14.08 -12.67
N ASP A 182 -35.94 13.86 -13.71
CA ASP A 182 -37.30 13.32 -13.63
C ASP A 182 -37.26 11.87 -13.13
N ARG A 183 -37.89 11.62 -11.99
CA ARG A 183 -38.00 10.29 -11.35
C ARG A 183 -39.15 9.44 -11.91
N ALA A 184 -39.86 9.94 -12.93
CA ALA A 184 -41.00 9.25 -13.53
C ALA A 184 -40.65 8.31 -14.70
N LEU A 185 -39.36 8.13 -15.03
CA LEU A 185 -38.92 7.14 -16.02
C LEU A 185 -38.36 5.89 -15.31
N PRO A 186 -38.94 4.69 -15.52
CA PRO A 186 -38.30 3.46 -15.09
C PRO A 186 -37.02 3.29 -15.90
N PHE A 187 -35.86 3.25 -15.24
CA PHE A 187 -34.58 2.92 -15.87
C PHE A 187 -34.51 1.41 -16.16
N GLU A 188 -35.35 0.94 -17.08
CA GLU A 188 -34.99 -0.24 -17.88
C GLU A 188 -34.10 0.25 -19.03
N ALA A 189 -32.80 0.11 -18.83
CA ALA A 189 -31.83 0.09 -19.93
C ALA A 189 -30.90 -1.10 -19.72
N VAL A 190 -31.49 -2.30 -19.81
CA VAL A 190 -30.76 -3.53 -20.12
C VAL A 190 -30.39 -3.43 -21.60
N LEU A 191 -29.16 -3.04 -21.90
CA LEU A 191 -28.57 -3.28 -23.21
C LEU A 191 -27.87 -4.65 -23.17
N LEU A 192 -28.68 -5.68 -23.37
CA LEU A 192 -28.24 -6.99 -23.86
C LEU A 192 -28.22 -6.92 -25.39
N LEU A 193 -27.06 -7.13 -26.00
CA LEU A 193 -26.91 -7.45 -27.42
C LEU A 193 -25.65 -8.33 -27.61
N PRO A 194 -25.59 -9.17 -28.65
CA PRO A 194 -25.74 -10.61 -28.52
C PRO A 194 -24.50 -11.42 -28.90
N ALA A 195 -24.60 -12.73 -28.68
CA ALA A 195 -23.61 -13.78 -28.88
C ALA A 195 -22.84 -13.70 -30.22
N TYR A 196 -21.51 -13.84 -30.12
CA TYR A 196 -20.63 -14.13 -31.23
C TYR A 196 -20.66 -15.63 -31.52
N ALA A 197 -21.13 -16.01 -32.72
CA ALA A 197 -20.97 -17.35 -33.26
C ALA A 197 -19.71 -17.39 -34.14
N PRO A 198 -18.80 -18.37 -33.99
CA PRO A 198 -17.75 -18.59 -34.97
C PRO A 198 -18.31 -19.35 -36.19
N ASP A 199 -18.05 -18.81 -37.37
CA ASP A 199 -18.30 -19.42 -38.70
C ASP A 199 -17.27 -20.56 -38.94
N PRO A 200 -17.64 -21.73 -39.51
CA PRO A 200 -16.69 -22.79 -39.82
C PRO A 200 -16.09 -22.61 -41.22
N GLY A 201 -14.79 -22.35 -41.27
CA GLY A 201 -13.94 -22.46 -42.46
C GLY A 201 -12.71 -23.28 -42.15
#